data_AF-A0A849ZMZ4-F1
#
_entry.id   AF-A0A849ZMZ4-F1
#
_cell.length_a   1.000
_cell.length_b   1.000
_cell.length_c   1.000
_cell.angle_alpha   90.00
_cell.angle_beta   90.00
_cell.angle_gamma   90.00
#
_symmetry.space_group_name_H-M   'P 1'
#
loop_
_entity.id
_entity.type
_entity.pdbx_description
1 polymer ?
#
loop_
_entity_poly.entity_id
_entity_poly.type
_entity_poly.pdbx_seq_one_letter_code
_entity_poly.pdbx_strand_id
1 'polypeptide(L)'
;LARAADEGRAGHRDNSAAFLLARRAAGALFLLGLGAVIWRARSPEGAALGTLGLWIVLSPVVHPWYLLMLFPPAILTRRWSWIVLGTLSLLTYATVEHFLATGEWHESWGAWGVQCGVFAVLLARELAVHRFTPISPDRRAVT
;
A
#
# COMPACT_ATOMS: atom_id res chain seq x y z
N LEU A 1 -35.41 -1.82 26.16
CA LEU A 1 -35.52 -1.41 24.73
C LEU A 1 -34.99 0.01 24.49
N ALA A 2 -35.45 1.05 25.21
CA ALA A 2 -34.94 2.42 25.05
C ALA A 2 -33.42 2.58 25.36
N ARG A 3 -32.91 1.97 26.46
CA ARG A 3 -31.48 1.98 26.81
C ARG A 3 -30.57 1.35 25.73
N ALA A 4 -30.96 0.20 25.20
CA ALA A 4 -30.20 -0.50 24.15
C ALA A 4 -30.14 0.28 22.83
N ALA A 5 -31.20 1.05 22.51
CA ALA A 5 -31.22 1.91 21.33
C ALA A 5 -30.31 3.14 21.48
N ASP A 6 -30.20 3.70 22.69
CA ASP A 6 -29.29 4.83 22.95
C ASP A 6 -27.82 4.39 23.04
N GLU A 7 -27.53 3.21 23.60
CA GLU A 7 -26.19 2.61 23.59
C GLU A 7 -25.71 2.31 22.16
N GLY A 8 -26.58 1.78 21.30
CA GLY A 8 -26.27 1.56 19.88
C GLY A 8 -26.03 2.86 19.09
N ARG A 9 -26.74 3.94 19.41
CA ARG A 9 -26.54 5.27 18.78
C ARG A 9 -25.26 5.94 19.25
N ALA A 10 -24.90 5.80 20.53
CA ALA A 10 -23.64 6.31 21.06
C ALA A 10 -22.44 5.61 20.42
N GLY A 11 -22.44 4.27 20.37
CA GLY A 11 -21.39 3.49 19.71
C GLY A 11 -21.25 3.78 18.21
N HIS A 12 -22.35 4.03 17.50
CA HIS A 12 -22.30 4.42 16.08
C HIS A 12 -21.69 5.82 15.88
N ARG A 13 -21.94 6.79 16.77
CA ARG A 13 -21.33 8.14 16.70
C ARG A 13 -19.84 8.11 17.02
N ASP A 14 -19.42 7.35 18.02
CA ASP A 14 -18.00 7.24 18.39
C ASP A 14 -17.19 6.58 17.26
N ASN A 15 -17.76 5.53 16.65
CA ASN A 15 -17.20 4.91 15.45
C ASN A 15 -17.14 5.89 14.26
N SER A 16 -18.12 6.78 14.13
CA SER A 16 -18.14 7.80 13.07
C SER A 16 -17.03 8.83 13.24
N ALA A 17 -16.79 9.31 14.46
CA ALA A 17 -15.71 10.26 14.74
C ALA A 17 -14.33 9.63 14.53
N ALA A 18 -14.13 8.41 15.05
CA ALA A 18 -12.90 7.64 14.84
C ALA A 18 -12.64 7.36 13.35
N PHE A 19 -13.68 6.98 12.60
CA PHE A 19 -13.59 6.76 11.15
C PHE A 19 -13.24 8.04 10.39
N LEU A 20 -13.87 9.17 10.71
CA LEU A 20 -13.55 10.46 10.10
C LEU A 20 -12.11 10.90 10.41
N LEU A 21 -11.64 10.67 11.64
CA LEU A 21 -10.27 10.95 12.04
C LEU A 21 -9.28 10.06 11.28
N ALA A 22 -9.53 8.75 11.21
CA ALA A 22 -8.71 7.81 10.46
C ALA A 22 -8.63 8.18 8.98
N ARG A 23 -9.76 8.56 8.37
CA ARG A 23 -9.83 9.04 6.98
C ARG A 23 -8.99 10.29 6.76
N ARG A 24 -9.07 11.28 7.67
CA ARG A 24 -8.26 12.51 7.60
C ARG A 24 -6.78 12.21 7.77
N ALA A 25 -6.43 11.35 8.72
CA ALA A 25 -5.05 10.93 8.97
C ALA A 25 -4.46 10.21 7.74
N ALA A 26 -5.18 9.24 7.18
CA ALA A 26 -4.78 8.54 5.96
C ALA A 26 -4.63 9.50 4.78
N GLY A 27 -5.55 10.46 4.61
CA GLY A 27 -5.44 11.49 3.57
C GLY A 27 -4.22 12.38 3.74
N ALA A 28 -3.93 12.84 4.97
CA ALA A 28 -2.75 13.64 5.27
C ALA A 28 -1.45 12.85 5.01
N LEU A 29 -1.38 11.60 5.48
CA LEU A 29 -0.25 10.71 5.21
C LEU A 29 -0.06 10.45 3.72
N PHE A 30 -1.15 10.29 2.97
CA PHE A 30 -1.09 10.12 1.52
C PHE A 30 -0.52 11.37 0.84
N LEU A 31 -0.99 12.57 1.17
CA LEU A 31 -0.49 13.80 0.57
C LEU A 31 0.98 14.07 0.91
N LEU A 32 1.38 13.86 2.16
CA LEU A 32 2.78 13.99 2.59
C LEU A 32 3.68 12.97 1.89
N GLY A 33 3.24 11.72 1.85
CA GLY A 33 3.95 10.65 1.16
C GLY A 33 4.04 10.89 -0.35
N LEU A 34 2.98 11.39 -0.98
CA LEU A 34 2.95 11.73 -2.40
C LEU A 34 3.95 12.85 -2.70
N GLY A 35 3.95 13.92 -1.90
CA GLY A 35 4.93 15.00 -2.02
C GLY A 35 6.36 14.48 -1.87
N ALA A 36 6.60 13.59 -0.91
CA ALA A 36 7.91 12.96 -0.71
C ALA A 36 8.31 12.04 -1.88
N VAL A 37 7.38 11.25 -2.42
CA VAL A 37 7.62 10.38 -3.60
C VAL A 37 7.96 11.23 -4.81
N ILE A 38 7.17 12.25 -5.12
CA ILE A 38 7.39 13.13 -6.27
C ILE A 38 8.74 13.85 -6.14
N TRP A 39 9.04 14.39 -4.96
CA TRP A 39 10.30 15.11 -4.71
C TRP A 39 11.54 14.21 -4.80
N ARG A 40 11.40 12.91 -4.51
CA ARG A 40 12.51 11.94 -4.51
C ARG A 40 12.58 11.09 -5.76
N ALA A 41 11.52 11.05 -6.57
CA ALA A 41 11.48 10.25 -7.78
C ALA A 41 12.55 10.75 -8.76
N ARG A 42 13.26 9.83 -9.40
CA ARG A 42 14.26 10.13 -10.43
C ARG A 42 13.73 10.02 -11.85
N SER A 43 12.59 9.38 -12.00
CA SER A 43 11.93 9.16 -13.28
C SER A 43 10.41 9.11 -13.09
N PRO A 44 9.62 9.37 -14.13
CA PRO A 44 8.16 9.28 -14.08
C PRO A 44 7.67 7.90 -13.62
N GLU A 45 8.33 6.82 -14.05
CA GLU A 45 7.98 5.45 -13.68
C GLU A 45 8.23 5.19 -12.20
N GLY A 46 9.32 5.75 -11.64
CA GLY A 46 9.60 5.69 -10.22
C GLY A 46 8.58 6.47 -9.38
N ALA A 47 8.15 7.64 -9.87
CA ALA A 47 7.09 8.42 -9.24
C ALA A 47 5.75 7.66 -9.27
N ALA A 48 5.41 7.06 -10.42
CA ALA A 48 4.20 6.26 -10.58
C ALA A 48 4.20 5.05 -9.64
N LEU A 49 5.29 4.27 -9.62
CA LEU A 49 5.43 3.12 -8.73
C LEU A 49 5.31 3.52 -7.25
N GLY A 50 6.00 4.59 -6.83
CA GLY A 50 5.94 5.07 -5.46
C GLY A 50 4.54 5.57 -5.07
N THR A 51 3.84 6.23 -5.99
CA THR A 51 2.49 6.75 -5.78
C THR A 51 1.47 5.61 -5.64
N LEU A 52 1.52 4.64 -6.57
CA LEU A 52 0.66 3.47 -6.53
C LEU A 52 0.93 2.62 -5.27
N GLY A 53 2.21 2.43 -4.93
CA GLY A 53 2.62 1.74 -3.72
C GLY A 53 2.10 2.40 -2.45
N LEU A 54 2.20 3.73 -2.35
CA LEU A 54 1.66 4.50 -1.24
C LEU A 54 0.13 4.39 -1.13
N TRP A 55 -0.56 4.46 -2.27
CA TRP A 55 -2.01 4.29 -2.33
C TRP A 55 -2.44 2.91 -1.80
N ILE A 56 -1.75 1.84 -2.21
CA ILE A 56 -2.02 0.47 -1.76
C ILE A 56 -1.78 0.36 -0.24
N VAL A 57 -0.65 0.84 0.27
CA VAL A 57 -0.31 0.74 1.70
C VAL A 57 -1.31 1.49 2.58
N LEU A 58 -1.84 2.61 2.11
CA LEU A 58 -2.82 3.41 2.85
C LEU A 58 -4.27 2.99 2.58
N SER A 59 -4.50 2.06 1.65
CA SER A 59 -5.84 1.55 1.40
C SER A 59 -6.26 0.61 2.52
N PRO A 60 -7.43 0.82 3.15
CA PRO A 60 -7.93 -0.06 4.21
C PRO A 60 -8.28 -1.46 3.68
N VAL A 61 -8.55 -1.58 2.39
CA VAL A 61 -8.85 -2.85 1.72
C VAL A 61 -8.04 -2.90 0.43
N VAL A 62 -7.14 -3.87 0.35
CA VAL A 62 -6.31 -4.09 -0.84
C VAL A 62 -6.74 -5.40 -1.48
N HIS A 63 -7.29 -5.30 -2.69
CA HIS A 63 -7.54 -6.48 -3.49
C HIS A 63 -6.21 -6.96 -4.11
N PRO A 64 -5.90 -8.27 -4.07
CA PRO A 64 -4.61 -8.77 -4.56
C PRO A 64 -4.26 -8.35 -6.00
N TRP A 65 -5.24 -8.23 -6.90
CA TRP A 65 -5.00 -7.80 -8.28
C TRP A 65 -4.52 -6.34 -8.40
N TYR A 66 -4.74 -5.47 -7.40
CA TYR A 66 -4.13 -4.14 -7.39
C TYR A 66 -2.61 -4.19 -7.31
N LEU A 67 -2.05 -5.22 -6.65
CA LEU A 67 -0.60 -5.43 -6.60
C LEU A 67 -0.05 -5.89 -7.95
N LEU A 68 -0.86 -6.58 -8.78
CA LEU A 68 -0.50 -6.93 -10.14
C LEU A 68 -0.35 -5.70 -11.04
N MET A 69 -1.10 -4.63 -10.78
CA MET A 69 -0.96 -3.35 -11.51
C MET A 69 0.39 -2.68 -11.28
N LEU A 70 1.13 -3.06 -10.23
CA LEU A 70 2.48 -2.55 -9.97
C LEU A 70 3.54 -3.22 -10.85
N PHE A 71 3.26 -4.36 -11.49
CA PHE A 71 4.26 -5.12 -12.25
C PHE A 71 4.89 -4.30 -13.39
N PRO A 72 4.13 -3.67 -14.30
CA PRO A 72 4.74 -2.93 -15.40
C PRO A 72 5.73 -1.86 -14.94
N PRO A 73 5.38 -0.92 -14.02
CA PRO A 73 6.35 0.07 -13.55
C PRO A 73 7.46 -0.55 -12.71
N ALA A 74 7.20 -1.64 -11.96
CA ALA A 74 8.25 -2.33 -11.18
C ALA A 74 9.29 -3.01 -12.07
N ILE A 75 8.87 -3.64 -13.18
CA ILE A 75 9.78 -4.24 -14.18
C ILE A 75 10.60 -3.14 -14.86
N LEU A 76 9.96 -2.06 -15.32
CA LEU A 76 10.64 -0.95 -15.99
C LEU A 76 11.68 -0.28 -15.09
N THR A 77 11.37 -0.14 -13.80
CA THR A 77 12.26 0.47 -12.81
C THR A 77 13.21 -0.53 -12.14
N ARG A 78 13.13 -1.82 -12.50
CA ARG A 78 13.92 -2.94 -11.93
C ARG A 78 13.83 -3.00 -10.40
N ARG A 79 12.65 -2.76 -9.84
CA ARG A 79 12.38 -2.78 -8.41
C ARG A 79 11.90 -4.14 -7.97
N TRP A 80 12.84 -4.98 -7.53
CA TRP A 80 12.60 -6.36 -7.15
C TRP A 80 11.66 -6.51 -5.96
N SER A 81 11.70 -5.58 -5.00
CA SER A 81 10.80 -5.57 -3.85
C SER A 81 9.33 -5.64 -4.29
N TRP A 82 8.96 -4.80 -5.25
CA TRP A 82 7.60 -4.72 -5.79
C TRP A 82 7.22 -5.90 -6.68
N ILE A 83 8.17 -6.40 -7.48
CA ILE A 83 7.96 -7.61 -8.29
C ILE A 83 7.66 -8.81 -7.38
N VAL A 84 8.47 -9.00 -6.35
CA VAL A 84 8.32 -10.10 -5.40
C VAL A 84 7.02 -9.96 -4.61
N LEU A 85 6.69 -8.76 -4.12
CA LEU A 85 5.41 -8.52 -3.45
C LEU A 85 4.22 -8.85 -4.36
N GLY A 86 4.26 -8.41 -5.62
CA GLY A 86 3.24 -8.71 -6.61
C GLY A 86 3.09 -10.22 -6.84
N THR A 87 4.18 -10.95 -6.98
CA THR A 87 4.15 -12.42 -7.13
C THR A 87 3.60 -13.10 -5.88
N LEU A 88 4.08 -12.72 -4.68
CA LEU A 88 3.62 -13.29 -3.41
C LEU A 88 2.15 -12.97 -3.10
N SER A 89 1.61 -11.89 -3.68
CA SER A 89 0.18 -11.59 -3.55
C SER A 89 -0.72 -12.70 -4.07
N LEU A 90 -0.25 -13.53 -5.00
CA LEU A 90 -1.01 -14.68 -5.49
C LEU A 90 -1.28 -15.71 -4.39
N LEU A 91 -0.45 -15.77 -3.34
CA LEU A 91 -0.68 -16.66 -2.19
C LEU A 91 -1.99 -16.34 -1.46
N THR A 92 -2.45 -15.09 -1.51
CA THR A 92 -3.72 -14.68 -0.88
C THR A 92 -4.95 -15.26 -1.59
N TYR A 93 -4.82 -15.73 -2.84
CA TYR A 93 -5.92 -16.43 -3.51
C TYR A 93 -6.20 -17.81 -2.91
N ALA A 94 -5.26 -18.41 -2.17
CA ALA A 94 -5.53 -19.64 -1.43
C ALA A 94 -6.64 -19.44 -0.37
N THR A 95 -6.74 -18.25 0.22
CA THR A 95 -7.84 -17.89 1.13
C THR A 95 -9.18 -17.81 0.38
N VAL A 96 -9.17 -17.36 -0.88
CA VAL A 96 -10.38 -17.34 -1.73
C VAL A 96 -10.85 -18.76 -2.04
N GLU A 97 -9.94 -19.66 -2.40
CA GLU A 97 -10.28 -21.07 -2.62
C GLU A 97 -10.86 -21.72 -1.37
N HIS A 98 -10.26 -21.48 -0.20
CA HIS A 98 -10.78 -21.96 1.07
C HIS A 98 -12.19 -21.42 1.34
N PHE A 99 -12.39 -20.12 1.17
CA PHE A 99 -13.68 -19.48 1.35
C PHE A 99 -14.76 -20.05 0.43
N LEU A 100 -14.44 -20.31 -0.84
CA LEU A 100 -15.37 -20.92 -1.79
C LEU A 100 -15.75 -22.36 -1.38
N ALA A 101 -14.86 -23.07 -0.70
CA ALA A 101 -15.09 -24.43 -0.23
C ALA A 101 -15.85 -24.51 1.11
N THR A 102 -15.57 -23.61 2.06
CA THR A 102 -16.07 -23.69 3.44
C THR A 102 -17.12 -22.63 3.79
N GLY A 103 -17.19 -21.53 3.02
CA GLY A 103 -17.97 -20.34 3.35
C GLY A 103 -17.36 -19.48 4.47
N GLU A 104 -16.21 -19.87 5.03
CA GLU A 104 -15.55 -19.17 6.12
C GLU A 104 -14.31 -18.42 5.60
N TRP A 105 -14.21 -17.13 5.92
CA TRP A 105 -13.01 -16.36 5.59
C TRP A 105 -11.91 -16.65 6.61
N HIS A 106 -10.87 -17.37 6.18
CA HIS A 106 -9.71 -17.67 7.00
C HIS A 106 -8.44 -17.07 6.40
N GLU A 107 -8.02 -15.93 6.94
CA GLU A 107 -6.76 -15.31 6.56
C GLU A 107 -5.58 -16.15 7.05
N SER A 108 -4.70 -16.58 6.14
CA SER A 108 -3.50 -17.32 6.53
C SER A 108 -2.43 -16.35 7.04
N TRP A 109 -2.32 -16.23 8.36
CA TRP A 109 -1.27 -15.42 9.01
C TRP A 109 0.15 -15.79 8.55
N GLY A 110 0.38 -17.06 8.20
CA GLY A 110 1.65 -17.51 7.63
C GLY A 110 1.92 -16.91 6.25
N ALA A 111 0.92 -16.97 5.35
CA ALA A 111 1.03 -16.37 4.01
C ALA A 111 1.21 -14.85 4.10
N TRP A 112 0.44 -14.19 4.97
CA TRP A 112 0.56 -12.76 5.24
C TRP A 112 1.94 -12.39 5.79
N GLY A 113 2.43 -13.14 6.78
CA GLY A 113 3.76 -12.92 7.38
C GLY A 113 4.89 -13.08 6.37
N VAL A 114 4.82 -14.08 5.48
CA VAL A 114 5.79 -14.26 4.39
C VAL A 114 5.73 -13.09 3.41
N GLN A 115 4.53 -12.69 2.98
CA GLN A 115 4.34 -11.60 2.02
C GLN A 115 4.89 -10.28 2.57
N CYS A 116 4.48 -9.88 3.77
CA CYS A 116 4.91 -8.64 4.39
C CYS A 116 6.39 -8.68 4.79
N GLY A 117 6.86 -9.80 5.34
CA GLY A 117 8.24 -9.97 5.78
C GLY A 117 9.24 -9.89 4.63
N VAL A 118 9.01 -10.65 3.55
CA VAL A 118 9.87 -10.64 2.37
C VAL A 118 9.87 -9.26 1.72
N PHE A 119 8.70 -8.63 1.58
CA PHE A 119 8.61 -7.27 1.05
C PHE A 119 9.39 -6.25 1.88
N ALA A 120 9.22 -6.26 3.21
CA ALA A 120 9.90 -5.32 4.11
C ALA A 120 11.42 -5.45 4.03
N VAL A 121 11.95 -6.69 4.00
CA VAL A 121 13.39 -6.94 3.88
C VAL A 121 13.93 -6.45 2.54
N LEU A 122 13.25 -6.75 1.43
CA LEU A 122 13.67 -6.30 0.10
C LEU A 122 13.61 -4.79 -0.05
N LEU A 123 12.54 -4.16 0.45
CA LEU A 123 12.37 -2.71 0.42
C LEU A 123 13.47 -2.04 1.25
N ALA A 124 13.74 -2.51 2.47
CA ALA A 124 14.81 -1.97 3.32
C ALA A 124 16.18 -2.08 2.63
N ARG A 125 16.46 -3.22 1.98
CA ARG A 125 17.68 -3.42 1.19
C ARG A 125 17.77 -2.43 0.03
N GLU A 126 16.69 -2.26 -0.75
CA GLU A 126 16.67 -1.30 -1.87
C GLU A 126 16.90 0.13 -1.39
N LEU A 127 16.29 0.53 -0.27
CA LEU A 127 16.49 1.84 0.34
C LEU A 127 17.92 2.04 0.85
N ALA A 128 18.55 0.99 1.38
CA ALA A 128 19.94 1.04 1.86
C ALA A 128 20.97 1.12 0.71
N VAL A 129 20.73 0.40 -0.39
CA VAL A 129 21.64 0.33 -1.55
C VAL A 129 21.51 1.57 -2.43
N HIS A 130 20.31 2.07 -2.66
CA HIS A 130 20.09 3.23 -3.51
C HIS A 130 20.29 4.54 -2.72
N ARG A 131 21.56 4.97 -2.58
CA ARG A 131 21.87 6.29 -2.03
C ARG A 131 21.25 7.41 -2.87
N PHE A 132 20.64 8.36 -2.16
CA PHE A 132 19.84 9.46 -2.68
C PHE A 132 20.69 10.56 -3.32
N THR A 133 20.85 10.56 -4.64
CA THR A 133 21.13 11.74 -5.45
C THR A 133 19.80 12.37 -5.90
N PRO A 134 19.50 13.62 -5.51
CA PRO A 134 18.34 14.37 -6.02
C PRO A 134 18.43 14.53 -7.54
N ILE A 135 17.28 14.66 -8.23
CA ILE A 135 17.27 15.21 -9.59
C ILE A 135 17.82 16.63 -9.48
N SER A 136 19.00 16.88 -10.06
CA SER A 136 19.42 18.25 -10.31
C SER A 136 18.44 18.82 -11.33
N PRO A 137 17.74 19.94 -11.06
CA PRO A 137 17.01 20.63 -12.11
C PRO A 137 18.03 20.96 -13.20
N ASP A 138 17.85 20.36 -14.37
CA ASP A 138 18.70 20.67 -15.52
C ASP A 138 18.44 22.12 -15.91
N ARG A 139 19.37 23.02 -15.56
CA ARG A 139 19.25 24.46 -15.86
C ARG A 139 19.34 24.76 -17.36
N ARG A 140 19.53 23.76 -18.22
CA ARG A 140 19.75 23.95 -19.66
C ARG A 140 18.47 23.99 -20.50
N ALA A 141 17.29 23.86 -19.90
CA ALA A 141 16.02 23.88 -20.65
C ALA A 141 15.39 25.29 -20.81
N VAL A 142 16.12 26.38 -20.50
CA VAL A 142 15.59 27.76 -20.54
C VAL A 142 16.44 28.70 -21.41
N THR A 143 16.91 28.23 -22.56
CA THR A 143 17.55 29.09 -23.58
C THR A 143 16.88 28.92 -24.93
#